data_AF-A0A975XQ33-F1
#
_entry.id   AF-A0A975XQ33-F1
#
_cell.length_a   1.000
_cell.length_b   1.000
_cell.length_c   1.000
_cell.angle_alpha   90.00
_cell.angle_beta   90.00
_cell.angle_gamma   90.00
#
_symmetry.space_group_name_H-M   'P 1'
#
loop_
_entity.id
_entity.type
_entity.pdbx_description
1 polymer ?
#
loop_
_entity_poly.entity_id
_entity_poly.type
_entity_poly.pdbx_seq_one_letter_code
_entity_poly.pdbx_strand_id
1 'polypeptide(L)'
;MDAARVRCGNDEPYEGRRARTYKHFIISPDPDDHIDLPALRELVGAWAMKFFGDCQVAIVYHDDNQNRIPHAHLIVNCANLVTGNRLHTDNPFELNRALQDMARDRGLSRLSNVMEHNEGLSRLTAKDEPEKTADDTADIHEPPRTRARGQWRYS
;
A
#
# COMPACT_ATOMS: atom_id res chain seq x y z
N MET A 1 11.08 13.20 -1.29
CA MET A 1 10.32 12.77 -2.49
C MET A 1 9.43 13.89 -3.05
N ASP A 2 8.94 14.79 -2.20
CA ASP A 2 7.96 15.84 -2.53
C ASP A 2 8.44 16.81 -3.60
N ALA A 3 9.67 17.31 -3.49
CA ALA A 3 10.25 18.23 -4.48
C ALA A 3 10.26 17.67 -5.91
N ALA A 4 10.46 16.35 -6.07
CA ALA A 4 10.39 15.71 -7.39
C ALA A 4 8.95 15.67 -7.93
N ARG A 5 7.95 15.49 -7.06
CA ARG A 5 6.54 15.53 -7.50
C ARG A 5 6.13 16.93 -7.91
N VAL A 6 6.46 17.94 -7.10
CA VAL A 6 6.17 19.35 -7.41
C VAL A 6 6.78 19.74 -8.75
N ARG A 7 8.05 19.40 -8.99
CA ARG A 7 8.73 19.71 -10.26
C ARG A 7 8.04 19.07 -11.48
N CYS A 8 7.39 17.93 -11.30
CA CYS A 8 6.71 17.20 -12.35
C CYS A 8 5.18 17.47 -12.40
N GLY A 9 4.62 18.32 -11.53
CA GLY A 9 3.16 18.50 -11.39
C GLY A 9 2.42 17.26 -10.88
N ASN A 10 3.15 16.31 -10.27
CA ASN A 10 2.63 15.00 -9.85
C ASN A 10 1.97 15.02 -8.46
N ASP A 11 1.83 16.19 -7.85
CA ASP A 11 1.08 16.46 -6.63
C ASP A 11 -0.29 17.11 -6.90
N GLU A 12 -0.56 17.53 -8.14
CA GLU A 12 -1.84 18.13 -8.52
C GLU A 12 -2.99 17.09 -8.56
N PRO A 13 -4.21 17.45 -8.16
CA PRO A 13 -5.38 16.60 -8.35
C PRO A 13 -5.63 16.28 -9.83
N TYR A 14 -6.23 15.12 -10.10
CA TYR A 14 -6.64 14.72 -11.45
C TYR A 14 -8.11 14.30 -11.43
N GLU A 15 -8.92 14.87 -12.34
CA GLU A 15 -10.38 14.61 -12.44
C GLU A 15 -11.11 14.73 -11.09
N GLY A 16 -10.80 15.77 -10.32
CA GLY A 16 -11.40 16.02 -9.00
C GLY A 16 -10.94 15.07 -7.88
N ARG A 17 -10.03 14.13 -8.17
CA ARG A 17 -9.46 13.22 -7.18
C ARG A 17 -8.09 13.70 -6.71
N ARG A 18 -7.83 13.55 -5.41
CA ARG A 18 -6.51 13.87 -4.82
C ARG A 18 -5.41 13.05 -5.51
N ALA A 19 -4.26 13.68 -5.73
CA ALA A 19 -3.07 13.01 -6.25
C ALA A 19 -2.68 11.79 -5.40
N ARG A 20 -2.48 10.65 -6.06
CA ARG A 20 -1.73 9.55 -5.45
C ARG A 20 -0.24 9.86 -5.56
N THR A 21 0.39 10.07 -4.43
CA THR A 21 1.78 10.56 -4.33
C THR A 21 2.82 9.44 -4.29
N TYR A 22 2.41 8.20 -3.97
CA TYR A 22 3.29 7.03 -3.93
C TYR A 22 2.52 5.71 -4.11
N LYS A 23 3.26 4.63 -4.36
CA LYS A 23 2.81 3.24 -4.19
C LYS A 23 3.62 2.59 -3.07
N HIS A 24 2.95 1.82 -2.22
CA HIS A 24 3.56 1.09 -1.11
C HIS A 24 3.42 -0.41 -1.39
N PHE A 25 4.55 -1.11 -1.41
CA PHE A 25 4.64 -2.56 -1.50
C PHE A 25 5.19 -3.11 -0.19
N ILE A 26 4.70 -4.27 0.22
CA ILE A 26 5.24 -5.02 1.35
C ILE A 26 5.74 -6.34 0.79
N ILE A 27 7.00 -6.65 1.05
CA ILE A 27 7.63 -7.91 0.65
C ILE A 27 7.92 -8.68 1.93
N SER A 28 7.19 -9.77 2.11
CA SER A 28 7.33 -10.71 3.21
C SER A 28 7.60 -12.09 2.62
N PRO A 29 8.86 -12.56 2.63
CA PRO A 29 9.19 -13.92 2.24
C PRO A 29 8.52 -14.95 3.15
N ASP A 30 8.53 -16.20 2.72
CA ASP A 30 8.06 -17.32 3.53
C ASP A 30 8.92 -17.42 4.82
N PRO A 31 8.31 -17.44 6.01
CA PRO A 31 9.04 -17.62 7.26
C PRO A 31 9.92 -18.87 7.30
N ASP A 32 9.52 -19.93 6.60
CA ASP A 32 10.22 -21.22 6.57
C ASP A 32 11.50 -21.17 5.71
N ASP A 33 11.65 -20.16 4.84
CA ASP A 33 12.89 -19.94 4.09
C ASP A 33 14.02 -19.40 4.97
N HIS A 34 13.70 -18.90 6.17
CA HIS A 34 14.67 -18.34 7.12
C HIS A 34 15.65 -17.34 6.51
N ILE A 35 15.17 -16.54 5.54
CA ILE A 35 15.97 -15.51 4.87
C ILE A 35 16.49 -14.51 5.89
N ASP A 36 17.77 -14.12 5.76
CA ASP A 36 18.35 -13.08 6.60
C ASP A 36 18.13 -11.66 6.02
N LEU A 37 18.36 -10.63 6.84
CA LEU A 37 18.21 -9.24 6.41
C LEU A 37 19.10 -8.86 5.21
N PRO A 38 20.38 -9.26 5.14
CA PRO A 38 21.21 -9.03 3.95
C PRO A 38 20.63 -9.62 2.66
N ALA A 39 20.18 -10.87 2.66
CA ALA A 39 19.58 -11.51 1.50
C ALA A 39 18.25 -10.85 1.11
N LEU A 40 17.41 -10.50 2.10
CA LEU A 40 16.18 -9.73 1.85
C LEU A 40 16.48 -8.36 1.22
N ARG A 41 17.52 -7.66 1.71
CA ARG A 41 17.96 -6.38 1.15
C ARG A 41 18.35 -6.50 -0.31
N GLU A 42 19.10 -7.54 -0.65
CA GLU A 42 19.52 -7.80 -2.02
C GLU A 42 18.32 -8.10 -2.92
N LEU A 43 17.43 -9.02 -2.53
CA LEU A 43 16.22 -9.37 -3.30
C LEU A 43 15.34 -8.13 -3.56
N VAL A 44 15.01 -7.39 -2.51
CA VAL A 44 14.12 -6.23 -2.58
C VAL A 44 14.77 -5.09 -3.37
N GLY A 45 16.07 -4.87 -3.19
CA GLY A 45 16.83 -3.86 -3.93
C GLY A 45 16.89 -4.18 -5.42
N ALA A 46 17.21 -5.42 -5.79
CA ALA A 46 17.23 -5.86 -7.18
C ALA A 46 15.85 -5.73 -7.84
N TRP A 47 14.79 -6.12 -7.13
CA TRP A 47 13.42 -5.99 -7.62
C TRP A 47 13.01 -4.53 -7.80
N ALA A 48 13.32 -3.67 -6.83
CA ALA A 48 13.05 -2.24 -6.91
C ALA A 48 13.78 -1.58 -8.09
N MET A 49 15.06 -1.93 -8.30
CA MET A 49 15.83 -1.41 -9.44
C MET A 49 15.26 -1.86 -10.78
N LYS A 50 14.81 -3.11 -10.89
CA LYS A 50 14.24 -3.67 -12.13
C LYS A 50 12.98 -2.93 -12.58
N PHE A 51 12.11 -2.54 -11.66
CA PHE A 51 10.79 -1.98 -12.00
C PHE A 51 10.66 -0.47 -11.76
N PHE A 52 11.46 0.08 -10.86
CA PHE A 52 11.31 1.45 -10.36
C PHE A 52 12.63 2.23 -10.36
N GLY A 53 13.63 1.80 -11.14
CA GLY A 53 14.94 2.48 -11.23
C GLY A 53 14.86 3.95 -11.64
N ASP A 54 13.82 4.34 -12.37
CA ASP A 54 13.58 5.73 -12.78
C ASP A 54 12.79 6.55 -11.73
N CYS A 55 12.34 5.92 -10.65
CA CYS A 55 11.59 6.56 -9.58
C CYS A 55 12.46 6.72 -8.34
N GLN A 56 12.08 7.66 -7.46
CA GLN A 56 12.65 7.68 -6.12
C GLN A 56 12.00 6.57 -5.29
N VAL A 57 12.81 5.74 -4.65
CA VAL A 57 12.35 4.62 -3.81
C VAL A 57 12.95 4.75 -2.41
N ALA A 58 12.13 4.54 -1.39
CA ALA A 58 12.57 4.38 -0.01
C ALA A 58 12.21 2.96 0.46
N ILE A 59 13.16 2.30 1.11
CA ILE A 59 13.01 0.92 1.58
C ILE A 59 13.27 0.89 3.08
N VAL A 60 12.33 0.32 3.84
CA VAL A 60 12.49 0.07 5.28
C VAL A 60 12.43 -1.42 5.50
N TYR A 61 13.37 -1.96 6.26
CA TYR A 61 13.48 -3.38 6.58
C TYR A 61 13.20 -3.59 8.06
N HIS A 62 12.42 -4.62 8.37
CA HIS A 62 11.99 -4.99 9.71
C HIS A 62 12.27 -6.47 9.95
N ASP A 63 12.79 -6.83 11.12
CA ASP A 63 12.91 -8.21 11.65
C ASP A 63 12.41 -8.28 13.11
N ASP A 64 11.62 -7.30 13.52
CA ASP A 64 11.25 -6.99 14.91
C ASP A 64 9.77 -7.26 15.22
N ASN A 65 9.05 -7.94 14.32
CA ASN A 65 7.72 -8.44 14.64
C ASN A 65 7.79 -9.56 15.69
N GLN A 66 6.62 -9.97 16.22
CA GLN A 66 6.52 -10.97 17.29
C GLN A 66 7.29 -12.27 17.01
N ASN A 67 7.40 -12.66 15.74
CA ASN A 67 8.07 -13.89 15.29
C ASN A 67 9.44 -13.63 14.64
N ARG A 68 9.91 -12.37 14.67
CA ARG A 68 11.14 -11.89 14.01
C ARG A 68 11.26 -12.21 12.53
N ILE A 69 10.13 -12.29 11.82
CA ILE A 69 10.09 -12.59 10.38
C ILE A 69 10.53 -11.34 9.59
N PRO A 70 11.62 -11.42 8.80
CA PRO A 70 12.10 -10.30 8.02
C PRO A 70 11.09 -9.89 6.93
N HIS A 71 10.80 -8.58 6.84
CA HIS A 71 9.95 -8.02 5.80
C HIS A 71 10.40 -6.61 5.41
N ALA A 72 10.05 -6.19 4.20
CA ALA A 72 10.43 -4.90 3.65
C ALA A 72 9.22 -4.07 3.23
N HIS A 73 9.22 -2.80 3.60
CA HIS A 73 8.29 -1.79 3.11
C HIS A 73 8.99 -0.99 2.01
N LEU A 74 8.45 -1.06 0.79
CA LEU A 74 8.93 -0.31 -0.37
C LEU A 74 7.98 0.83 -0.70
N ILE A 75 8.42 2.08 -0.55
CA ILE A 75 7.66 3.27 -0.91
C ILE A 75 8.24 3.85 -2.20
N VAL A 76 7.48 3.75 -3.29
CA VAL A 76 7.85 4.23 -4.62
C VAL A 76 7.14 5.56 -4.88
N ASN A 77 7.91 6.62 -5.09
CA ASN A 77 7.36 7.93 -5.47
C ASN A 77 6.58 7.81 -6.78
N CYS A 78 5.45 8.50 -6.90
CA CYS A 78 4.67 8.45 -8.15
C CYS A 78 5.36 9.18 -9.30
N ALA A 79 6.32 10.07 -9.06
CA ALA A 79 7.04 10.74 -10.15
C ALA A 79 8.12 9.85 -10.76
N ASN A 80 8.00 9.56 -12.06
CA ASN A 80 9.10 9.02 -12.86
C ASN A 80 10.03 10.19 -13.25
N LEU A 81 11.32 10.09 -12.90
CA LEU A 81 12.28 11.17 -13.08
C LEU A 81 12.76 11.34 -14.52
N VAL A 82 12.59 10.32 -15.36
CA VAL A 82 12.97 10.34 -16.78
C VAL A 82 11.85 10.93 -17.63
N THR A 83 10.62 10.45 -17.44
CA THR A 83 9.47 10.87 -18.26
C THR A 83 8.70 12.05 -17.68
N GLY A 84 8.86 12.34 -16.39
CA GLY A 84 8.06 13.31 -15.65
C GLY A 84 6.64 12.82 -15.33
N ASN A 85 6.21 11.68 -15.88
CA ASN A 85 4.84 11.19 -15.73
C ASN A 85 4.61 10.53 -14.36
N ARG A 86 3.31 10.34 -14.03
CA ARG A 86 2.89 9.55 -12.88
C ARG A 86 3.13 8.07 -13.15
N LEU A 87 3.60 7.35 -12.12
CA LEU A 87 3.88 5.93 -12.12
C LEU A 87 2.60 5.15 -12.46
N HIS A 88 2.59 4.61 -13.67
CA HIS A 88 1.60 3.67 -14.12
C HIS A 88 2.12 2.23 -13.98
N THR A 89 1.23 1.27 -13.72
CA THR A 89 1.60 -0.15 -13.67
C THR A 89 0.54 -0.89 -14.45
N ASP A 90 0.85 -1.23 -15.69
CA ASP A 90 -0.11 -1.85 -16.61
C ASP A 90 -0.57 -3.22 -16.11
N ASN A 91 0.38 -4.03 -15.62
CA ASN A 91 0.11 -5.37 -15.12
C ASN A 91 0.72 -5.60 -13.72
N PRO A 92 -0.06 -5.40 -12.64
CA PRO A 92 0.38 -5.68 -11.28
C PRO A 92 0.77 -7.14 -11.03
N PHE A 93 0.23 -8.10 -11.80
CA PHE A 93 0.57 -9.51 -11.63
C PHE A 93 2.00 -9.83 -12.09
N GLU A 94 2.54 -9.09 -13.06
CA GLU A 94 3.93 -9.25 -13.50
C GLU A 94 4.93 -8.82 -12.43
N LEU A 95 4.61 -7.79 -11.66
CA LEU A 95 5.42 -7.36 -10.52
C LEU A 95 5.57 -8.48 -9.49
N ASN A 96 4.46 -9.14 -9.14
CA ASN A 96 4.46 -10.26 -8.19
C ASN A 96 5.13 -11.51 -8.79
N ARG A 97 4.81 -11.88 -10.03
CA ARG A 97 5.44 -13.01 -10.73
C ARG A 97 6.95 -12.87 -10.76
N ALA A 98 7.46 -11.71 -11.17
CA ALA A 98 8.89 -11.45 -11.24
C ALA A 98 9.55 -11.45 -9.85
N LEU A 99 8.87 -10.97 -8.80
CA LEU A 99 9.38 -11.07 -7.43
C LEU A 99 9.55 -12.54 -7.01
N GLN A 100 8.53 -13.36 -7.25
CA GLN A 100 8.54 -14.80 -6.95
C GLN A 100 9.62 -15.53 -7.75
N ASP A 101 9.80 -15.18 -9.03
CA ASP A 101 10.86 -15.76 -9.85
C ASP A 101 12.25 -15.37 -9.33
N MET A 102 12.46 -14.10 -8.99
CA MET A 102 13.71 -13.62 -8.40
C MET A 102 14.00 -14.26 -7.03
N ALA A 103 12.98 -14.51 -6.22
CA ALA A 103 13.12 -15.20 -4.94
C ALA A 103 13.55 -16.66 -5.16
N ARG A 104 12.90 -17.37 -6.09
CA ARG A 104 13.27 -18.76 -6.45
C ARG A 104 14.70 -18.86 -6.97
N ASP A 105 15.12 -17.93 -7.82
CA ASP A 105 16.49 -17.92 -8.37
C ASP A 105 17.55 -17.74 -7.25
N ARG A 106 17.13 -17.32 -6.05
CA ARG A 106 17.95 -17.21 -4.82
C ARG A 106 17.72 -18.36 -3.84
N GLY A 107 16.98 -19.40 -4.23
CA GLY A 107 16.71 -20.57 -3.41
C GLY A 107 15.55 -20.43 -2.42
N LEU A 108 14.71 -19.39 -2.54
CA LEU A 108 13.54 -19.17 -1.67
C LEU A 108 12.30 -19.89 -2.22
N SER A 109 11.39 -20.26 -1.33
CA SER A 109 10.11 -20.89 -1.67
C SER A 109 9.19 -19.91 -2.40
N ARG A 110 8.20 -20.47 -3.10
CA ARG A 110 7.15 -19.68 -3.76
C ARG A 110 5.95 -19.63 -2.84
N LEU A 111 5.43 -18.43 -2.58
CA LEU A 111 4.06 -18.34 -2.06
C LEU A 111 3.11 -18.82 -3.16
N SER A 112 2.26 -19.78 -2.84
CA SER A 112 1.24 -20.21 -3.80
C SER A 112 0.31 -19.03 -4.09
N ASN A 113 -0.11 -18.86 -5.35
CA ASN A 113 -1.08 -17.82 -5.73
C ASN A 113 -2.51 -18.17 -5.26
N VAL A 114 -2.67 -19.23 -4.47
CA VAL A 114 -3.93 -19.61 -3.85
C VAL A 114 -4.13 -18.67 -2.67
N MET A 115 -5.07 -17.72 -2.81
CA MET A 115 -5.52 -16.95 -1.65
C MET A 115 -6.29 -17.90 -0.75
N GLU A 116 -5.64 -18.46 0.26
CA GLU A 116 -6.37 -19.01 1.40
C GLU A 116 -7.03 -17.84 2.13
N HIS A 117 -8.36 -17.85 2.15
CA HIS A 117 -9.19 -16.81 2.75
C HIS A 117 -9.06 -16.86 4.27
N ASN A 118 -7.95 -16.36 4.81
CA ASN A 118 -7.71 -16.37 6.24
C ASN A 118 -8.39 -15.15 6.89
N GLU A 119 -9.08 -15.40 8.00
CA GLU A 119 -10.04 -14.51 8.68
C GLU A 119 -9.46 -13.18 9.23
N GLY A 120 -8.20 -12.88 8.93
CA GLY A 120 -7.53 -11.65 9.33
C GLY A 120 -8.09 -10.39 8.66
N LEU A 121 -8.60 -10.50 7.44
CA LEU A 121 -9.27 -9.40 6.71
C LEU A 121 -10.63 -9.06 7.32
N SER A 122 -11.33 -10.03 7.90
CA SER A 122 -12.65 -9.85 8.53
C SER A 122 -12.61 -8.92 9.75
N ARG A 123 -11.45 -8.83 10.44
CA ARG A 123 -11.27 -7.93 11.60
C ARG A 123 -11.12 -6.45 11.21
N LEU A 124 -10.73 -6.17 9.96
CA LEU A 124 -10.62 -4.80 9.43
C LEU A 124 -11.95 -4.30 8.85
N THR A 125 -12.84 -5.21 8.44
CA THR A 125 -14.17 -4.88 7.90
C THR A 125 -15.25 -4.81 8.98
N ALA A 126 -15.00 -5.29 10.20
CA ALA A 126 -15.99 -5.32 11.29
C ALA A 126 -16.10 -4.01 12.09
N LYS A 127 -15.36 -2.95 11.73
CA LYS A 127 -15.31 -1.71 12.54
C LYS A 127 -16.20 -0.56 12.05
N ASP A 128 -16.97 -0.76 10.98
CA ASP A 128 -17.81 0.29 10.37
C ASP A 128 -19.29 -0.09 10.19
N GLU A 129 -19.84 -0.98 11.02
CA GLU A 129 -21.29 -1.19 11.08
C GLU A 129 -21.85 -0.53 12.36
N PRO A 130 -22.67 0.55 12.25
CA PRO A 130 -23.36 1.10 13.41
C PRO A 130 -24.43 0.12 13.89
N GLU A 131 -24.33 -0.24 15.17
CA GLU A 131 -25.26 -1.11 15.89
C GLU A 131 -26.71 -0.60 15.76
N LYS A 132 -27.53 -1.36 15.04
CA LYS A 132 -28.93 -1.03 14.77
C LYS A 132 -29.80 -1.50 15.94
N THR A 133 -29.99 -0.63 16.94
CA THR A 133 -31.01 -0.85 17.97
C THR A 133 -32.40 -0.60 17.39
N ALA A 134 -33.26 -1.62 17.42
CA ALA A 134 -34.67 -1.50 17.08
C ALA A 134 -35.46 -1.11 18.34
N ASP A 135 -36.29 -0.05 18.26
CA ASP A 135 -37.66 -0.11 18.74
C ASP A 135 -38.54 0.95 18.04
N ASP A 136 -39.82 0.62 17.92
CA ASP A 136 -40.85 1.19 17.04
C ASP A 136 -41.47 2.53 17.50
N THR A 137 -42.14 3.16 16.52
CA THR A 137 -43.36 3.99 16.56
C THR A 137 -43.27 5.52 16.33
N ALA A 138 -43.88 5.91 15.20
CA ALA A 138 -44.69 7.10 14.85
C ALA A 138 -44.35 8.48 15.44
N ASP A 139 -44.12 9.49 14.60
CA ASP A 139 -45.17 10.32 13.98
C ASP A 139 -44.56 11.58 13.30
N ILE A 140 -45.32 12.12 12.35
CA ILE A 140 -45.12 13.29 11.49
C ILE A 140 -44.80 14.62 12.23
N HIS A 141 -43.86 15.43 11.72
CA HIS A 141 -44.04 16.89 11.43
C HIS A 141 -42.75 17.55 10.89
N GLU A 142 -42.90 18.50 9.96
CA GLU A 142 -41.84 19.29 9.30
C GLU A 142 -41.43 20.56 10.14
N PRO A 143 -40.46 21.41 9.71
CA PRO A 143 -39.21 21.74 10.42
C PRO A 143 -39.18 23.15 11.07
N PRO A 144 -38.06 23.54 11.74
CA PRO A 144 -37.45 24.79 11.27
C PRO A 144 -35.90 24.89 11.31
N ARG A 145 -35.45 25.93 10.60
CA ARG A 145 -34.09 26.45 10.31
C ARG A 145 -33.26 26.77 11.57
N THR A 146 -31.93 26.57 11.52
CA THR A 146 -30.87 27.64 11.53
C THR A 146 -29.42 27.12 11.69
N ARG A 147 -28.52 27.84 11.01
CA ARG A 147 -27.04 27.99 11.09
C ARG A 147 -26.26 27.31 12.25
N ALA A 148 -25.12 26.69 11.94
CA ALA A 148 -23.77 27.27 12.09
C ALA A 148 -22.59 26.28 11.90
N ARG A 149 -21.56 26.80 11.22
CA ARG A 149 -20.10 26.50 11.16
C ARG A 149 -19.44 25.45 12.09
N GLY A 150 -18.40 24.80 11.55
CA GLY A 150 -17.23 24.28 12.28
C GLY A 150 -16.70 22.95 11.70
N GLN A 151 -15.79 22.94 10.71
CA GLN A 151 -14.33 22.96 10.84
C GLN A 151 -13.72 21.61 11.24
N TRP A 152 -13.17 20.88 10.25
CA TRP A 152 -12.38 19.66 10.43
C TRP A 152 -10.88 19.99 10.39
N ARG A 153 -10.13 19.51 11.38
CA ARG A 153 -8.66 19.40 11.38
C ARG A 153 -8.32 17.92 11.49
N TYR A 154 -7.39 17.43 10.69
CA TYR A 154 -6.66 16.19 10.97
C TYR A 154 -5.16 16.42 10.78
N SER A 155 -4.42 15.92 11.77
CA SER A 155 -2.97 15.76 11.84
C SER A 155 -2.48 14.67 10.89
#